data_AF-A0A800J489-F1
#
_entry.id   AF-A0A800J489-F1
#
_cell.length_a   1.000
_cell.length_b   1.000
_cell.length_c   1.000
_cell.angle_alpha   90.00
_cell.angle_beta   90.00
_cell.angle_gamma   90.00
#
_symmetry.space_group_name_H-M   'P 1'
#
loop_
_entity.id
_entity.type
_entity.pdbx_description
1 polymer ?
#
loop_
_entity_poly.entity_id
_entity_poly.type
_entity_poly.pdbx_seq_one_letter_code
_entity_poly.pdbx_strand_id
1 'polypeptide(L)'
;MQYRQLGRSGLKVSELCFGTMTFGDAFYTIGEITEQQAADRLVHAALDAGVNFFDTADVYSRGQSEEILGQSLANSSASRDEVVIATKVRGSMSDAAAEGTGDVNNVGLSRKHIMQGVEGSLRRLGTDYIDLYQVHGWDPVTPVEETMRALADVVRDGKVRYLGVSNWAVRQIMKANALADANGWPRFVSLQAYYSLVGRDLEHELVDLAVEEGLGILPWSPLAGGFLTGKFRRGQEGPEGARRTDFDFPPVDTETGFDAVEALDEMAQAKGVTIPQLALGWLLQRRGVTSVIIGTKKPEQLADNLG
;
A
#
# COMPACT_ATOMS: atom_id res chain seq x y z
N MET A 1 -18.92 -5.20 -3.08
CA MET A 1 -17.50 -5.60 -3.00
C MET A 1 -17.32 -7.08 -3.32
N GLN A 2 -16.26 -7.43 -4.05
CA GLN A 2 -15.78 -8.81 -4.18
C GLN A 2 -14.56 -9.03 -3.27
N TYR A 3 -14.32 -10.27 -2.86
CA TYR A 3 -13.22 -10.63 -1.96
C TYR A 3 -12.35 -11.72 -2.58
N ARG A 4 -11.03 -11.59 -2.42
CA ARG A 4 -10.03 -12.54 -2.92
C ARG A 4 -9.16 -13.06 -1.78
N GLN A 5 -8.63 -14.26 -1.97
CA GLN A 5 -7.65 -14.83 -1.06
C GLN A 5 -6.29 -14.14 -1.27
N LEU A 6 -5.65 -13.68 -0.19
CA LEU A 6 -4.35 -13.00 -0.27
C LEU A 6 -3.22 -14.00 -0.46
N GLY A 7 -2.78 -14.15 -1.71
CA GLY A 7 -1.76 -15.12 -2.08
C GLY A 7 -2.12 -16.52 -1.59
N ARG A 8 -1.10 -17.29 -1.20
CA ARG A 8 -1.24 -18.64 -0.65
C ARG A 8 -1.46 -18.61 0.87
N SER A 9 -2.50 -17.89 1.32
CA SER A 9 -2.88 -17.76 2.73
C SER A 9 -4.37 -18.00 2.96
N GLY A 10 -4.84 -18.13 4.20
CA GLY A 10 -6.28 -18.21 4.51
C GLY A 10 -7.00 -16.86 4.52
N LEU A 11 -6.27 -15.74 4.43
CA LEU A 11 -6.81 -14.39 4.57
C LEU A 11 -7.59 -13.97 3.33
N LYS A 12 -8.79 -13.40 3.52
CA LYS A 12 -9.60 -12.82 2.45
C LYS A 12 -9.64 -11.30 2.57
N VAL A 13 -9.32 -10.62 1.48
CA VAL A 13 -9.31 -9.16 1.39
C VAL A 13 -10.26 -8.70 0.29
N SER A 14 -10.84 -7.51 0.44
CA SER A 14 -11.59 -6.84 -0.63
C SER A 14 -10.70 -6.59 -1.84
N GLU A 15 -11.28 -6.60 -3.05
CA GLU A 15 -10.56 -6.30 -4.29
C GLU A 15 -9.98 -4.87 -4.32
N LEU A 16 -10.58 -3.96 -3.57
CA LEU A 16 -10.04 -2.62 -3.35
C LEU A 16 -9.58 -2.50 -1.90
N CYS A 17 -8.38 -1.95 -1.72
CA CYS A 17 -7.78 -1.64 -0.43
C CYS A 17 -7.73 -0.12 -0.27
N PHE A 18 -8.13 0.38 0.89
CA PHE A 18 -8.05 1.81 1.19
C PHE A 18 -6.68 2.16 1.79
N GLY A 19 -5.85 2.87 1.04
CA GLY A 19 -4.54 3.34 1.46
C GLY A 19 -4.61 4.71 2.15
N THR A 20 -3.90 4.86 3.27
CA THR A 20 -3.96 6.03 4.15
C THR A 20 -2.73 6.93 4.09
N MET A 21 -1.93 6.85 3.02
CA MET A 21 -0.73 7.69 2.84
C MET A 21 -1.03 9.21 2.82
N THR A 22 -2.30 9.59 2.63
CA THR A 22 -2.76 10.99 2.73
C THR A 22 -3.22 11.39 4.13
N PHE A 23 -3.22 10.49 5.12
CA PHE A 23 -3.59 10.80 6.51
C PHE A 23 -2.38 11.33 7.27
N GLY A 24 -2.61 12.38 8.06
CA GLY A 24 -1.59 13.12 8.78
C GLY A 24 -1.02 14.29 8.00
N ASP A 25 -0.09 14.99 8.65
CA ASP A 25 0.65 16.14 8.14
C ASP A 25 1.46 15.67 6.93
N ALA A 26 1.34 16.40 5.83
CA ALA A 26 1.74 16.00 4.48
C ALA A 26 2.98 15.08 4.43
N PHE A 27 2.78 13.77 4.20
CA PHE A 27 3.86 12.83 3.91
C PHE A 27 4.39 13.11 2.51
N TYR A 28 5.44 13.94 2.42
CA TYR A 28 5.78 14.66 1.19
C TYR A 28 4.59 15.49 0.67
N THR A 29 4.55 15.82 -0.62
CA THR A 29 3.44 16.55 -1.27
C THR A 29 2.26 15.65 -1.67
N ILE A 30 2.21 14.41 -1.15
CA ILE A 30 1.21 13.40 -1.54
C ILE A 30 -0.18 13.77 -1.00
N GLY A 31 -0.17 14.42 0.17
CA GLY A 31 -1.35 15.06 0.70
C GLY A 31 -1.56 15.01 2.20
N GLU A 32 -2.53 15.79 2.66
CA GLU A 32 -2.81 16.01 4.07
C GLU A 32 -4.31 15.81 4.39
N ILE A 33 -4.57 15.00 5.41
CA ILE A 33 -5.86 14.86 6.10
C ILE A 33 -5.51 14.76 7.59
N THR A 34 -5.56 15.90 8.26
CA THR A 34 -5.22 16.03 9.69
C THR A 34 -6.45 16.07 10.57
N GLU A 35 -7.60 16.43 10.00
CA GLU A 35 -8.88 16.41 10.69
C GLU A 35 -9.43 14.98 10.81
N GLN A 36 -9.53 14.47 12.04
CA GLN A 36 -10.06 13.13 12.32
C GLN A 36 -11.43 12.88 11.67
N GLN A 37 -12.35 13.85 11.74
CA GLN A 37 -13.69 13.70 11.14
C GLN A 37 -13.66 13.54 9.62
N ALA A 38 -12.65 14.09 8.93
CA ALA A 38 -12.51 13.91 7.49
C ALA A 38 -12.00 12.50 7.16
N ALA A 39 -11.08 11.97 7.96
CA ALA A 39 -10.62 10.58 7.85
C ALA A 39 -11.75 9.59 8.18
N ASP A 40 -12.51 9.82 9.26
CA ASP A 40 -13.67 9.01 9.65
C ASP A 40 -14.65 8.85 8.50
N ARG A 41 -15.02 9.96 7.83
CA ARG A 41 -15.93 9.93 6.67
C ARG A 41 -15.43 9.03 5.54
N LEU A 42 -14.13 9.05 5.25
CA LEU A 42 -13.56 8.21 4.18
C LEU A 42 -13.47 6.74 4.58
N VAL A 43 -13.03 6.46 5.81
CA VAL A 43 -12.94 5.08 6.32
C VAL A 43 -14.33 4.46 6.42
N HIS A 44 -15.32 5.19 6.95
CA HIS A 44 -16.71 4.73 7.04
C HIS A 44 -17.31 4.49 5.66
N ALA A 45 -17.12 5.40 4.71
CA ALA A 45 -17.59 5.18 3.33
C ALA A 45 -16.94 3.96 2.66
N ALA A 46 -15.66 3.69 2.92
CA ALA A 46 -15.00 2.48 2.44
C ALA A 46 -15.61 1.22 3.07
N LEU A 47 -15.80 1.21 4.39
CA LEU A 47 -16.45 0.11 5.12
C LEU A 47 -17.88 -0.15 4.61
N ASP A 48 -18.68 0.91 4.43
CA ASP A 48 -20.05 0.84 3.92
C ASP A 48 -20.12 0.23 2.51
N ALA A 49 -19.09 0.46 1.68
CA ALA A 49 -18.95 -0.15 0.36
C ALA A 49 -18.46 -1.61 0.40
N GLY A 50 -18.12 -2.13 1.59
CA GLY A 50 -17.62 -3.47 1.83
C GLY A 50 -16.09 -3.61 1.72
N VAL A 51 -15.33 -2.51 1.71
CA VAL A 51 -13.86 -2.59 1.85
C VAL A 51 -13.55 -3.10 3.25
N ASN A 52 -12.81 -4.21 3.34
CA ASN A 52 -12.31 -4.71 4.61
C ASN A 52 -10.80 -4.51 4.78
N PHE A 53 -10.10 -4.05 3.74
CA PHE A 53 -8.63 -4.02 3.72
C PHE A 53 -8.08 -2.61 3.71
N PHE A 54 -7.28 -2.25 4.71
CA PHE A 54 -6.71 -0.93 4.90
C PHE A 54 -5.18 -1.00 4.95
N ASP A 55 -4.51 -0.10 4.23
CA ASP A 55 -3.06 -0.04 4.14
C ASP A 55 -2.51 1.29 4.67
N THR A 56 -1.59 1.19 5.63
CA THR A 56 -0.87 2.32 6.23
C THR A 56 0.62 1.98 6.35
N ALA A 57 1.44 2.84 6.96
CA ALA A 57 2.83 2.54 7.29
C ALA A 57 3.27 3.37 8.50
N ASP A 58 4.22 2.86 9.27
CA ASP A 58 4.84 3.59 10.37
C ASP A 58 5.37 4.97 9.96
N VAL A 59 6.03 5.04 8.80
CA VAL A 59 6.66 6.26 8.31
C VAL A 59 5.65 7.28 7.77
N TYR A 60 4.42 6.89 7.44
CA TYR A 60 3.41 7.82 6.90
C TYR A 60 3.07 8.86 7.95
N SER A 61 3.48 10.10 7.66
CA SER A 61 3.43 11.24 8.59
C SER A 61 3.99 10.87 9.98
N ARG A 62 5.08 10.08 10.00
CA ARG A 62 5.76 9.59 11.22
C ARG A 62 4.85 8.91 12.24
N GLY A 63 3.85 8.20 11.75
CA GLY A 63 2.95 7.38 12.55
C GLY A 63 1.57 8.01 12.73
N GLN A 64 1.41 9.30 12.42
CA GLN A 64 0.11 9.98 12.52
C GLN A 64 -0.95 9.32 11.61
N SER A 65 -0.55 8.77 10.46
CA SER A 65 -1.46 8.00 9.59
C SER A 65 -2.05 6.78 10.31
N GLU A 66 -1.24 6.08 11.12
CA GLU A 66 -1.69 4.94 11.93
C GLU A 66 -2.60 5.37 13.07
N GLU A 67 -2.30 6.49 13.73
CA GLU A 67 -3.15 7.06 14.79
C GLU A 67 -4.53 7.43 14.26
N ILE A 68 -4.57 8.12 13.12
CA ILE A 68 -5.81 8.56 12.48
C ILE A 68 -6.62 7.35 11.99
N LEU A 69 -5.98 6.35 11.36
CA LEU A 69 -6.66 5.14 10.91
C LEU A 69 -7.20 4.34 12.09
N GLY A 70 -6.40 4.12 13.13
CA GLY A 70 -6.80 3.43 14.35
C GLY A 70 -8.01 4.08 15.00
N GLN A 71 -7.99 5.40 15.15
CA GLN A 71 -9.12 6.16 15.68
C GLN A 71 -10.35 6.12 14.76
N SER A 72 -10.16 6.14 13.43
CA SER A 72 -11.28 6.06 12.47
C SER A 72 -12.02 4.73 12.56
N LEU A 73 -11.27 3.64 12.70
CA LEU A 73 -11.82 2.30 12.91
C LEU A 73 -12.53 2.19 14.27
N ALA A 74 -11.94 2.74 15.33
CA ALA A 74 -12.57 2.79 16.66
C ALA A 74 -13.86 3.64 16.68
N ASN A 75 -13.94 4.68 15.84
CA ASN A 75 -15.13 5.51 15.66
C ASN A 75 -16.18 4.85 14.75
N SER A 76 -15.85 3.74 14.09
CA SER A 76 -16.77 3.00 13.21
C SER A 76 -17.56 1.94 14.00
N SER A 77 -18.54 1.32 13.33
CA SER A 77 -19.26 0.15 13.85
C SER A 77 -18.59 -1.18 13.52
N ALA A 78 -17.49 -1.18 12.74
CA ALA A 78 -16.83 -2.40 12.29
C ALA A 78 -16.13 -3.10 13.45
N SER A 79 -16.28 -4.43 13.52
CA SER A 79 -15.48 -5.21 14.46
C SER A 79 -14.03 -5.26 14.00
N ARG A 80 -13.08 -5.24 14.93
CA ARG A 80 -11.65 -5.43 14.62
C ARG A 80 -11.41 -6.73 13.85
N ASP A 81 -12.20 -7.78 14.12
CA ASP A 81 -12.07 -9.10 13.48
C ASP A 81 -12.57 -9.14 12.03
N GLU A 82 -13.36 -8.14 11.61
CA GLU A 82 -13.88 -8.04 10.24
C GLU A 82 -12.94 -7.24 9.33
N VAL A 83 -12.02 -6.47 9.92
CA VAL A 83 -11.09 -5.57 9.23
C VAL A 83 -9.71 -6.20 9.13
N VAL A 84 -9.09 -6.04 7.97
CA VAL A 84 -7.71 -6.40 7.70
C VAL A 84 -6.87 -5.13 7.68
N ILE A 85 -5.92 -5.01 8.62
CA ILE A 85 -4.99 -3.88 8.69
C ILE A 85 -3.61 -4.33 8.21
N ALA A 86 -3.12 -3.68 7.15
CA ALA A 86 -1.74 -3.74 6.73
C ALA A 86 -0.96 -2.51 7.19
N THR A 87 0.18 -2.73 7.83
CA THR A 87 1.18 -1.66 8.06
C THR A 87 2.57 -2.14 7.65
N LYS A 88 3.52 -1.21 7.64
CA LYS A 88 4.86 -1.43 7.08
C LYS A 88 5.92 -0.93 8.04
N VAL A 89 7.12 -1.48 7.90
CA VAL A 89 8.33 -1.06 8.59
C VAL A 89 9.49 -0.96 7.63
N ARG A 90 10.36 0.03 7.86
CA ARG A 90 11.72 0.24 7.32
C ARG A 90 12.07 1.72 7.24
N GLY A 91 11.06 2.57 7.03
CA GLY A 91 11.26 4.01 6.83
C GLY A 91 11.93 4.67 8.04
N SER A 92 12.61 5.79 7.81
CA SER A 92 13.16 6.55 8.93
C SER A 92 12.03 7.23 9.69
N MET A 93 11.96 7.03 11.01
CA MET A 93 10.94 7.64 11.86
C MET A 93 11.36 9.00 12.44
N SER A 94 12.53 9.53 12.04
CA SER A 94 12.95 10.90 12.36
C SER A 94 13.87 11.49 11.28
N ASP A 95 13.93 12.82 11.17
CA ASP A 95 14.88 13.51 10.28
C ASP A 95 16.32 13.16 10.66
N ALA A 96 16.62 13.21 11.96
CA ALA A 96 17.93 12.88 12.48
C ALA A 96 18.38 11.49 12.00
N ALA A 97 17.52 10.47 12.14
CA ALA A 97 17.85 9.12 11.68
C ALA A 97 17.98 9.03 10.15
N ALA A 98 17.21 9.82 9.37
CA ALA A 98 17.33 9.87 7.91
C ALA A 98 18.67 10.50 7.48
N GLU A 99 19.18 11.44 8.27
CA GLU A 99 20.48 12.09 8.09
C GLU A 99 21.65 11.30 8.71
N GLY A 100 21.38 10.13 9.32
CA GLY A 100 22.41 9.34 10.00
C GLY A 100 22.90 9.95 11.32
N THR A 101 22.07 10.74 11.98
CA THR A 101 22.32 11.37 13.29
C THR A 101 21.25 10.95 14.32
N GLY A 102 21.44 11.33 15.59
CA GLY A 102 20.49 10.98 16.66
C GLY A 102 20.37 9.47 16.90
N ASP A 103 19.14 8.95 17.01
CA ASP A 103 18.91 7.50 17.06
C ASP A 103 19.01 6.89 15.66
N VAL A 104 20.25 6.62 15.24
CA VAL A 104 20.59 6.05 13.93
C VAL A 104 20.00 4.66 13.67
N ASN A 105 19.43 3.99 14.68
CA ASN A 105 18.76 2.71 14.52
C ASN A 105 17.25 2.85 14.22
N ASN A 106 16.74 4.07 14.13
CA ASN A 106 15.33 4.34 13.89
C ASN A 106 14.98 4.35 12.39
N VAL A 107 15.55 3.40 11.65
CA VAL A 107 15.42 3.15 10.21
C VAL A 107 15.92 1.73 9.89
N GLY A 108 15.49 1.17 8.76
CA GLY A 108 16.02 -0.09 8.22
C GLY A 108 15.25 -1.33 8.67
N LEU A 109 15.83 -2.51 8.47
CA LEU A 109 15.21 -3.80 8.74
C LEU A 109 16.01 -4.64 9.74
N SER A 110 16.78 -3.97 10.59
CA SER A 110 17.44 -4.59 11.75
C SER A 110 16.40 -5.18 12.70
N ARG A 111 16.80 -6.20 13.46
CA ARG A 111 15.93 -6.77 14.50
C ARG A 111 15.45 -5.69 15.47
N LYS A 112 16.34 -4.77 15.87
CA LYS A 112 16.00 -3.69 16.81
C LYS A 112 14.86 -2.83 16.26
N HIS A 113 14.98 -2.38 15.01
CA HIS A 113 13.96 -1.52 14.40
C HIS A 113 12.65 -2.27 14.15
N ILE A 114 12.68 -3.51 13.69
CA ILE A 114 11.47 -4.34 13.48
C ILE A 114 10.71 -4.53 14.79
N MET A 115 11.41 -4.92 15.87
CA MET A 115 10.77 -5.17 17.17
C MET A 115 10.21 -3.87 17.78
N GLN A 116 10.87 -2.73 17.59
CA GLN A 116 10.36 -1.44 18.07
C GLN A 116 9.21 -0.91 17.18
N GLY A 117 9.31 -1.12 15.87
CA GLY A 117 8.34 -0.69 14.87
C GLY A 117 7.00 -1.37 15.03
N VAL A 118 6.96 -2.69 15.25
CA VAL A 118 5.71 -3.42 15.47
C VAL A 118 4.99 -2.93 16.73
N GLU A 119 5.73 -2.73 17.82
CA GLU A 119 5.19 -2.22 19.09
C GLU A 119 4.66 -0.78 18.95
N GLY A 120 5.38 0.07 18.20
CA GLY A 120 4.95 1.43 17.91
C GLY A 120 3.67 1.47 17.09
N SER A 121 3.60 0.63 16.05
CA SER A 121 2.46 0.56 15.14
C SER A 121 1.20 0.06 15.86
N LEU A 122 1.31 -0.99 16.68
CA LEU A 122 0.20 -1.52 17.49
C LEU A 122 -0.38 -0.46 18.43
N ARG A 123 0.50 0.30 19.12
CA ARG A 123 0.06 1.39 20.01
C ARG A 123 -0.70 2.48 19.26
N ARG A 124 -0.18 2.92 18.11
CA ARG A 124 -0.81 3.97 17.30
C ARG A 124 -2.12 3.53 16.68
N LEU A 125 -2.17 2.29 16.17
CA LEU A 125 -3.38 1.68 15.62
C LEU A 125 -4.43 1.34 16.69
N GLY A 126 -4.05 1.32 17.98
CA GLY A 126 -4.95 0.96 19.08
C GLY A 126 -5.43 -0.49 19.01
N THR A 127 -4.55 -1.42 18.61
CA THR A 127 -4.89 -2.86 18.47
C THR A 127 -3.76 -3.76 18.94
N ASP A 128 -4.09 -5.01 19.28
CA ASP A 128 -3.14 -6.01 19.79
C ASP A 128 -2.48 -6.85 18.68
N TYR A 129 -2.98 -6.75 17.44
CA TYR A 129 -2.40 -7.46 16.31
C TYR A 129 -2.52 -6.71 14.98
N ILE A 130 -1.57 -6.96 14.09
CA ILE A 130 -1.55 -6.53 12.69
C ILE A 130 -1.84 -7.75 11.81
N ASP A 131 -2.75 -7.61 10.84
CA ASP A 131 -3.06 -8.71 9.93
C ASP A 131 -1.92 -8.94 8.94
N LEU A 132 -1.42 -7.89 8.32
CA LEU A 132 -0.33 -7.96 7.34
C LEU A 132 0.78 -6.97 7.70
N TYR A 133 1.94 -7.47 8.12
CA TYR A 133 3.10 -6.63 8.38
C TYR A 133 4.10 -6.73 7.24
N GLN A 134 4.41 -5.59 6.62
CA GLN A 134 5.17 -5.56 5.38
C GLN A 134 6.55 -4.92 5.57
N VAL A 135 7.58 -5.48 4.95
CA VAL A 135 8.85 -4.75 4.78
C VAL A 135 8.67 -3.71 3.67
N HIS A 136 8.80 -2.43 3.99
CA HIS A 136 8.39 -1.33 3.11
C HIS A 136 9.30 -1.14 1.88
N GLY A 137 10.55 -1.60 1.98
CA GLY A 137 11.55 -1.48 0.92
C GLY A 137 12.80 -2.27 1.26
N TRP A 138 13.76 -2.31 0.34
CA TRP A 138 15.03 -3.02 0.57
C TRP A 138 15.88 -2.29 1.61
N ASP A 139 16.52 -3.08 2.48
CA ASP A 139 17.59 -2.63 3.38
C ASP A 139 18.91 -3.29 2.95
N PRO A 140 19.86 -2.53 2.39
CA PRO A 140 21.15 -3.08 1.97
C PRO A 140 22.12 -3.30 3.14
N VAL A 141 21.82 -2.80 4.34
CA VAL A 141 22.71 -2.86 5.50
C VAL A 141 22.46 -4.13 6.31
N THR A 142 21.19 -4.45 6.58
CA THR A 142 20.83 -5.61 7.41
C THR A 142 20.86 -6.91 6.58
N PRO A 143 21.53 -7.98 7.06
CA PRO A 143 21.41 -9.30 6.44
C PRO A 143 19.96 -9.79 6.43
N VAL A 144 19.50 -10.32 5.29
CA VAL A 144 18.13 -10.84 5.12
C VAL A 144 17.79 -11.91 6.16
N GLU A 145 18.77 -12.72 6.56
CA GLU A 145 18.65 -13.74 7.60
C GLU A 145 18.20 -13.14 8.95
N GLU A 146 18.77 -11.99 9.33
CA GLU A 146 18.38 -11.28 10.56
C GLU A 146 16.96 -10.72 10.43
N THR A 147 16.66 -10.06 9.31
CA THR A 147 15.33 -9.53 9.01
C THR A 147 14.27 -10.62 9.08
N MET A 148 14.46 -11.74 8.37
CA MET A 148 13.51 -12.84 8.34
C MET A 148 13.35 -13.50 9.70
N ARG A 149 14.43 -13.62 10.49
CA ARG A 149 14.33 -14.13 11.86
C ARG A 149 13.52 -13.20 12.75
N ALA A 150 13.72 -11.88 12.65
CA ALA A 150 12.98 -10.90 13.42
C ALA A 150 11.48 -10.90 13.04
N LEU A 151 11.16 -10.98 11.75
CA LEU A 151 9.78 -11.09 11.28
C LEU A 151 9.11 -12.38 11.75
N ALA A 152 9.84 -13.51 11.75
CA ALA A 152 9.33 -14.78 12.28
C ALA A 152 9.00 -14.68 13.78
N ASP A 153 9.82 -13.94 14.54
CA ASP A 153 9.59 -13.74 15.97
C ASP A 153 8.36 -12.88 16.26
N VAL A 154 8.10 -11.80 15.51
CA VAL A 154 6.87 -11.00 15.74
C VAL A 154 5.59 -11.75 15.37
N VAL A 155 5.66 -12.67 14.39
CA VAL A 155 4.55 -13.59 14.09
C VAL A 155 4.37 -14.60 15.22
N ARG A 156 5.46 -15.19 15.71
CA ARG A 156 5.43 -16.14 16.83
C ARG A 156 4.90 -15.52 18.12
N ASP A 157 5.21 -14.25 18.36
CA ASP A 157 4.70 -13.46 19.48
C ASP A 157 3.19 -13.16 19.35
N GLY A 158 2.56 -13.49 18.22
CA GLY A 158 1.13 -13.26 18.00
C GLY A 158 0.76 -11.82 17.68
N LYS A 159 1.75 -10.94 17.47
CA LYS A 159 1.57 -9.52 17.14
C LYS A 159 1.24 -9.30 15.66
N VAL A 160 1.66 -10.25 14.82
CA VAL A 160 1.45 -10.21 13.36
C VAL A 160 0.85 -11.53 12.90
N ARG A 161 -0.11 -11.48 11.97
CA ARG A 161 -0.72 -12.70 11.38
C ARG A 161 0.00 -13.16 10.12
N TYR A 162 0.28 -12.24 9.20
CA TYR A 162 0.90 -12.51 7.90
C TYR A 162 2.01 -11.52 7.59
N LEU A 163 2.97 -11.95 6.76
CA LEU A 163 4.07 -11.12 6.30
C LEU A 163 3.90 -10.74 4.83
N GLY A 164 4.22 -9.50 4.50
CA GLY A 164 4.31 -9.03 3.11
C GLY A 164 5.65 -8.38 2.81
N VAL A 165 5.91 -8.16 1.53
CA VAL A 165 7.11 -7.47 1.05
C VAL A 165 6.72 -6.36 0.08
N SER A 166 7.42 -5.24 0.14
CA SER A 166 7.18 -4.11 -0.75
C SER A 166 8.46 -3.67 -1.44
N ASN A 167 8.38 -3.41 -2.74
CA ASN A 167 9.47 -2.85 -3.56
C ASN A 167 10.81 -3.63 -3.49
N TRP A 168 10.75 -4.95 -3.39
CA TRP A 168 11.92 -5.83 -3.48
C TRP A 168 12.05 -6.43 -4.88
N ALA A 169 13.28 -6.68 -5.30
CA ALA A 169 13.60 -7.41 -6.52
C ALA A 169 13.36 -8.92 -6.33
N VAL A 170 13.15 -9.63 -7.45
CA VAL A 170 12.91 -11.08 -7.49
C VAL A 170 13.91 -11.88 -6.65
N ARG A 171 15.21 -11.63 -6.86
CA ARG A 171 16.30 -12.32 -6.14
C ARG A 171 16.23 -12.15 -4.62
N GLN A 172 15.73 -11.00 -4.15
CA GLN A 172 15.65 -10.69 -2.72
C GLN A 172 14.48 -11.45 -2.09
N ILE A 173 13.34 -11.46 -2.78
CA ILE A 173 12.14 -12.21 -2.36
C ILE A 173 12.43 -13.71 -2.33
N MET A 174 13.03 -14.25 -3.40
CA MET A 174 13.40 -15.67 -3.47
C MET A 174 14.38 -16.06 -2.37
N LYS A 175 15.40 -15.24 -2.09
CA LYS A 175 16.32 -15.50 -0.98
C LYS A 175 15.57 -15.56 0.35
N ALA A 176 14.69 -14.61 0.62
CA ALA A 176 13.93 -14.55 1.87
C ALA A 176 12.97 -15.73 2.05
N ASN A 177 12.21 -16.09 1.01
CA ASN A 177 11.32 -17.24 1.05
C ASN A 177 12.09 -18.57 1.18
N ALA A 178 13.24 -18.72 0.51
CA ALA A 178 14.09 -19.89 0.67
C ALA A 178 14.65 -20.02 2.10
N LEU A 179 15.02 -18.91 2.74
CA LEU A 179 15.40 -18.89 4.15
C LEU A 179 14.23 -19.28 5.05
N ALA A 180 13.02 -18.80 4.75
CA ALA A 180 11.84 -19.14 5.51
C ALA A 180 11.54 -20.64 5.44
N ASP A 181 11.58 -21.23 4.24
CA ASP A 181 11.42 -22.67 4.03
C ASP A 181 12.46 -23.48 4.80
N ALA A 182 13.73 -23.09 4.71
CA ALA A 182 14.84 -23.82 5.33
C ALA A 182 14.79 -23.81 6.87
N ASN A 183 14.16 -22.80 7.47
CA ASN A 183 14.12 -22.61 8.93
C ASN A 183 12.72 -22.79 9.54
N GLY A 184 11.71 -23.14 8.73
CA GLY A 184 10.32 -23.23 9.16
C GLY A 184 9.75 -21.88 9.62
N TRP A 185 10.22 -20.77 9.06
CA TRP A 185 9.67 -19.44 9.33
C TRP A 185 8.51 -19.13 8.39
N PRO A 186 7.64 -18.15 8.72
CA PRO A 186 6.60 -17.70 7.80
C PRO A 186 7.19 -17.12 6.51
N ARG A 187 6.63 -17.51 5.36
CA ARG A 187 6.92 -16.90 4.05
C ARG A 187 6.18 -15.57 3.92
N PHE A 188 6.62 -14.74 2.97
CA PHE A 188 5.78 -13.64 2.50
C PHE A 188 4.56 -14.20 1.76
N VAL A 189 3.40 -13.55 1.93
CA VAL A 189 2.14 -13.92 1.25
C VAL A 189 1.68 -12.85 0.26
N SER A 190 2.31 -11.67 0.28
CA SER A 190 1.98 -10.57 -0.63
C SER A 190 3.21 -9.82 -1.11
N LEU A 191 3.08 -9.23 -2.29
CA LEU A 191 4.01 -8.26 -2.88
C LEU A 191 3.26 -6.96 -3.12
N GLN A 192 3.63 -5.91 -2.41
CA GLN A 192 3.16 -4.56 -2.67
C GLN A 192 4.14 -3.82 -3.58
N ALA A 193 3.69 -3.37 -4.76
CA ALA A 193 4.58 -2.79 -5.77
C ALA A 193 3.86 -1.78 -6.68
N TYR A 194 4.61 -0.90 -7.33
CA TYR A 194 4.03 0.04 -8.30
C TYR A 194 3.50 -0.76 -9.49
N TYR A 195 2.21 -0.60 -9.78
CA TYR A 195 1.65 -1.17 -10.99
C TYR A 195 0.46 -0.33 -11.45
N SER A 196 0.53 0.16 -12.69
CA SER A 196 -0.54 0.90 -13.35
C SER A 196 -0.50 0.63 -14.86
N LEU A 197 -1.48 1.15 -15.62
CA LEU A 197 -1.44 1.06 -17.08
C LEU A 197 -0.18 1.68 -17.70
N VAL A 198 0.40 2.69 -17.03
CA VAL A 198 1.57 3.45 -17.49
C VAL A 198 2.84 3.14 -16.70
N GLY A 199 2.80 2.11 -15.84
CA GLY A 199 3.93 1.64 -15.06
C GLY A 199 3.82 0.14 -14.90
N ARG A 200 4.43 -0.60 -15.84
CA ARG A 200 4.22 -2.05 -16.03
C ARG A 200 5.49 -2.88 -15.85
N ASP A 201 6.57 -2.29 -15.33
CA ASP A 201 7.86 -2.95 -15.16
C ASP A 201 7.78 -4.23 -14.30
N LEU A 202 6.79 -4.29 -13.40
CA LEU A 202 6.45 -5.48 -12.61
C LEU A 202 6.26 -6.73 -13.50
N GLU A 203 5.71 -6.56 -14.70
CA GLU A 203 5.40 -7.65 -15.64
C GLU A 203 6.64 -8.34 -16.21
N HIS A 204 7.82 -7.74 -16.10
CA HIS A 204 9.05 -8.36 -16.63
C HIS A 204 9.43 -9.63 -15.87
N GLU A 205 9.28 -9.65 -14.54
CA GLU A 205 9.67 -10.81 -13.73
C GLU A 205 8.85 -10.97 -12.43
N LEU A 206 8.39 -9.88 -11.81
CA LEU A 206 7.73 -9.91 -10.50
C LEU A 206 6.32 -10.51 -10.55
N VAL A 207 5.58 -10.34 -11.64
CA VAL A 207 4.26 -10.99 -11.82
C VAL A 207 4.42 -12.51 -11.96
N ASP A 208 5.42 -12.99 -12.70
CA ASP A 208 5.70 -14.42 -12.83
C ASP A 208 6.10 -15.01 -11.47
N LEU A 209 7.06 -14.38 -10.80
CA LEU A 209 7.46 -14.74 -9.46
C LEU A 209 6.27 -14.81 -8.50
N ALA A 210 5.44 -13.77 -8.46
CA ALA A 210 4.32 -13.70 -7.51
C ALA A 210 3.34 -14.86 -7.71
N VAL A 211 3.09 -15.26 -8.95
CA VAL A 211 2.20 -16.39 -9.24
C VAL A 211 2.85 -17.72 -8.87
N GLU A 212 4.12 -17.91 -9.18
CA GLU A 212 4.86 -19.14 -8.87
C GLU A 212 5.03 -19.35 -7.36
N GLU A 213 5.38 -18.28 -6.64
CA GLU A 213 5.62 -18.29 -5.20
C GLU A 213 4.34 -18.13 -4.37
N GLY A 214 3.19 -17.91 -5.01
CA GLY A 214 1.90 -17.74 -4.36
C GLY A 214 1.79 -16.43 -3.56
N LEU A 215 2.39 -15.34 -4.05
CA LEU A 215 2.23 -13.99 -3.51
C LEU A 215 1.02 -13.30 -4.13
N GLY A 216 0.18 -12.67 -3.30
CA GLY A 216 -0.83 -11.73 -3.77
C GLY A 216 -0.21 -10.39 -4.12
N ILE A 217 -0.38 -9.91 -5.35
CA ILE A 217 0.10 -8.60 -5.77
C ILE A 217 -0.87 -7.52 -5.28
N LEU A 218 -0.31 -6.49 -4.64
CA LEU A 218 -1.00 -5.32 -4.12
C LEU A 218 -0.48 -4.05 -4.82
N PRO A 219 -1.06 -3.64 -5.97
CA PRO A 219 -0.65 -2.43 -6.67
C PRO A 219 -0.82 -1.18 -5.81
N TRP A 220 0.26 -0.40 -5.67
CA TRP A 220 0.19 0.98 -5.18
C TRP A 220 0.30 1.98 -6.33
N SER A 221 -0.22 3.20 -6.11
CA SER A 221 -0.38 4.24 -7.14
C SER A 221 -1.02 3.73 -8.44
N PRO A 222 -2.19 3.05 -8.37
CA PRO A 222 -2.82 2.45 -9.55
C PRO A 222 -3.25 3.47 -10.62
N LEU A 223 -3.45 4.72 -10.21
CA LEU A 223 -3.76 5.85 -11.10
C LEU A 223 -2.54 6.75 -11.41
N ALA A 224 -1.32 6.26 -11.16
CA ALA A 224 -0.06 6.95 -11.41
C ALA A 224 -0.01 8.40 -10.85
N GLY A 225 -0.29 8.55 -9.55
CA GLY A 225 -0.30 9.87 -8.90
C GLY A 225 -1.48 10.76 -9.32
N GLY A 226 -2.48 10.22 -10.01
CA GLY A 226 -3.62 10.96 -10.54
C GLY A 226 -3.53 11.23 -12.05
N PHE A 227 -2.44 10.82 -12.71
CA PHE A 227 -2.30 10.95 -14.16
C PHE A 227 -3.42 10.23 -14.92
N LEU A 228 -3.77 9.01 -14.50
CA LEU A 228 -4.86 8.20 -15.09
C LEU A 228 -6.26 8.60 -14.57
N THR A 229 -6.52 9.89 -14.40
CA THR A 229 -7.85 10.41 -14.02
C THR A 229 -8.56 11.15 -15.15
N GLY A 230 -7.87 11.36 -16.27
CA GLY A 230 -8.36 12.19 -17.37
C GLY A 230 -8.20 13.70 -17.17
N LYS A 231 -7.71 14.15 -16.01
CA LYS A 231 -7.50 15.57 -15.72
C LYS A 231 -6.23 16.13 -16.38
N PHE A 232 -5.26 15.29 -16.69
CA PHE A 232 -4.06 15.66 -17.41
C PHE A 232 -4.24 15.29 -18.89
N ARG A 233 -4.16 16.29 -19.77
CA ARG A 233 -4.35 16.12 -21.21
C ARG A 233 -3.19 16.75 -21.97
N ARG A 234 -2.90 16.20 -23.16
CA ARG A 234 -1.83 16.65 -24.04
C ARG A 234 -1.99 18.14 -24.36
N GLY A 235 -0.94 18.92 -24.13
CA GLY A 235 -0.92 20.36 -24.41
C GLY A 235 -1.80 21.23 -23.50
N GLN A 236 -2.33 20.68 -22.40
CA GLN A 236 -3.10 21.44 -21.41
C GLN A 236 -2.31 21.55 -20.09
N GLU A 237 -2.47 22.67 -19.39
CA GLU A 237 -1.95 22.80 -18.04
C GLU A 237 -2.70 21.86 -17.09
N GLY A 238 -1.96 21.26 -16.15
CA GLY A 238 -2.54 20.37 -15.15
C GLY A 238 -3.50 21.13 -14.20
N PRO A 239 -4.48 20.44 -13.59
CA PRO A 239 -5.37 21.06 -12.63
C PRO A 239 -4.62 21.62 -11.41
N GLU A 240 -5.04 22.80 -10.95
CA GLU A 240 -4.54 23.42 -9.73
C GLU A 240 -4.77 22.52 -8.50
N GLY A 241 -3.75 22.37 -7.65
CA GLY A 241 -3.80 21.57 -6.42
C GLY A 241 -3.84 20.04 -6.62
N ALA A 242 -3.57 19.53 -7.83
CA ALA A 242 -3.38 18.11 -8.03
C ALA A 242 -1.98 17.65 -7.60
N ARG A 243 -1.92 16.49 -6.94
CA ARG A 243 -0.69 15.88 -6.41
C ARG A 243 0.48 15.91 -7.41
N ARG A 244 0.21 15.55 -8.66
CA ARG A 244 1.23 15.44 -9.72
C ARG A 244 1.77 16.80 -10.18
N THR A 245 1.02 17.89 -9.96
CA THR A 245 1.47 19.24 -10.31
C THR A 245 2.68 19.66 -9.45
N ASP A 246 2.69 19.28 -8.17
CA ASP A 246 3.75 19.64 -7.21
C ASP A 246 4.75 18.51 -6.95
N PHE A 247 4.42 17.27 -7.32
CA PHE A 247 5.25 16.09 -7.12
C PHE A 247 5.04 15.05 -8.23
N ASP A 248 5.96 15.03 -9.20
CA ASP A 248 5.93 14.10 -10.33
C ASP A 248 6.35 12.68 -9.92
N PHE A 249 5.42 11.98 -9.27
CA PHE A 249 5.62 10.61 -8.80
C PHE A 249 4.30 9.82 -8.79
N PRO A 250 4.28 8.56 -9.25
CA PRO A 250 5.39 7.81 -9.85
C PRO A 250 5.81 8.37 -11.23
N PRO A 251 7.01 8.03 -11.72
CA PRO A 251 7.44 8.43 -13.05
C PRO A 251 6.52 7.82 -14.11
N VAL A 252 6.21 8.62 -15.14
CA VAL A 252 5.40 8.22 -16.29
C VAL A 252 6.08 8.79 -17.54
N ASP A 253 6.24 7.95 -18.57
CA ASP A 253 6.52 8.45 -19.92
C ASP A 253 5.28 9.21 -20.40
N THR A 254 5.41 10.53 -20.51
CA THR A 254 4.27 11.42 -20.72
C THR A 254 3.60 11.21 -22.06
N GLU A 255 4.37 10.91 -23.12
CA GLU A 255 3.83 10.75 -24.47
C GLU A 255 2.95 9.50 -24.55
N THR A 256 3.48 8.36 -24.13
CA THR A 256 2.74 7.10 -24.05
C THR A 256 1.61 7.17 -23.00
N GLY A 257 1.82 7.93 -21.93
CA GLY A 257 0.81 8.20 -20.93
C GLY A 257 -0.41 8.92 -21.50
N PHE A 258 -0.21 9.96 -22.31
CA PHE A 258 -1.34 10.68 -22.91
C PHE A 258 -2.10 9.80 -23.91
N ASP A 259 -1.40 8.98 -24.69
CA ASP A 259 -2.05 8.00 -25.59
C ASP A 259 -2.95 7.04 -24.79
N ALA A 260 -2.49 6.58 -23.63
CA ALA A 260 -3.29 5.74 -22.74
C ALA A 260 -4.51 6.49 -22.18
N VAL A 261 -4.38 7.76 -21.79
CA VAL A 261 -5.49 8.58 -21.29
C VAL A 261 -6.55 8.80 -22.38
N GLU A 262 -6.14 9.10 -23.61
CA GLU A 262 -7.05 9.29 -24.74
C GLU A 262 -7.82 7.99 -25.06
N ALA A 263 -7.13 6.85 -25.14
CA ALA A 263 -7.77 5.55 -25.34
C ALA A 263 -8.75 5.18 -24.22
N LEU A 264 -8.39 5.45 -22.96
CA LEU A 264 -9.27 5.22 -21.82
C LEU A 264 -10.51 6.12 -21.86
N ASP A 265 -10.38 7.37 -22.31
CA ASP A 265 -11.48 8.32 -22.42
C ASP A 265 -12.54 7.86 -23.43
N GLU A 266 -12.10 7.40 -24.61
CA GLU A 266 -13.00 6.83 -25.62
C GLU A 266 -13.74 5.60 -25.08
N MET A 267 -13.02 4.70 -24.40
CA MET A 267 -13.61 3.51 -23.79
C MET A 267 -14.58 3.85 -22.64
N ALA A 268 -14.24 4.85 -21.84
CA ALA A 268 -15.03 5.32 -20.71
C ALA A 268 -16.38 5.88 -21.20
N GLN A 269 -16.35 6.74 -22.22
CA GLN A 269 -17.55 7.28 -22.86
C GLN A 269 -18.43 6.19 -23.46
N ALA A 270 -17.82 5.21 -24.16
CA ALA A 270 -18.58 4.12 -24.78
C ALA A 270 -19.26 3.19 -23.76
N LYS A 271 -18.71 3.08 -22.55
CA LYS A 271 -19.20 2.19 -21.48
C LYS A 271 -20.02 2.90 -20.41
N GLY A 272 -20.05 4.24 -20.41
CA GLY A 272 -20.74 5.03 -19.38
C GLY A 272 -20.08 4.93 -18.00
N VAL A 273 -18.75 4.80 -17.95
CA VAL A 273 -17.94 4.70 -16.72
C VAL A 273 -16.85 5.77 -16.73
N THR A 274 -16.10 5.92 -15.64
CA THR A 274 -15.00 6.89 -15.58
C THR A 274 -13.64 6.26 -15.94
N ILE A 275 -12.67 7.10 -16.31
CA ILE A 275 -11.29 6.65 -16.59
C ILE A 275 -10.67 5.94 -15.36
N PRO A 276 -10.79 6.46 -14.11
CA PRO A 276 -10.35 5.76 -12.92
C PRO A 276 -10.94 4.35 -12.80
N GLN A 277 -12.25 4.19 -12.99
CA GLN A 277 -12.93 2.89 -12.93
C GLN A 277 -12.34 1.89 -13.95
N LEU A 278 -12.09 2.33 -15.19
CA LEU A 278 -11.45 1.48 -16.18
C LEU A 278 -10.01 1.10 -15.81
N ALA A 279 -9.21 2.05 -15.34
CA ALA A 279 -7.83 1.81 -14.95
C ALA A 279 -7.73 0.83 -13.76
N LEU A 280 -8.57 1.01 -12.74
CA LEU A 280 -8.68 0.12 -11.58
C LEU A 280 -9.19 -1.27 -12.00
N GLY A 281 -10.26 -1.32 -12.80
CA GLY A 281 -10.82 -2.56 -13.32
C GLY A 281 -9.79 -3.34 -14.16
N TRP A 282 -8.98 -2.66 -14.98
CA TRP A 282 -7.90 -3.31 -15.73
C TRP A 282 -6.87 -3.98 -14.83
N LEU A 283 -6.45 -3.32 -13.73
CA LEU A 283 -5.53 -3.86 -12.75
C LEU A 283 -6.11 -5.09 -12.04
N LEU A 284 -7.40 -5.05 -11.66
CA LEU A 284 -8.08 -6.17 -11.02
C LEU A 284 -8.16 -7.43 -11.91
N GLN A 285 -8.04 -7.28 -13.22
CA GLN A 285 -7.99 -8.40 -14.17
C GLN A 285 -6.56 -8.89 -14.43
N ARG A 286 -5.52 -8.26 -13.87
CA ARG A 286 -4.14 -8.71 -14.04
C ARG A 286 -3.87 -9.97 -13.22
N ARG A 287 -3.06 -10.86 -13.79
CA ARG A 287 -2.65 -12.10 -13.12
C ARG A 287 -1.90 -11.78 -11.82
N GLY A 288 -2.21 -12.50 -10.75
CA GLY A 288 -1.60 -12.33 -9.43
C GLY A 288 -2.12 -11.13 -8.62
N VAL A 289 -2.81 -10.16 -9.22
CA VAL A 289 -3.40 -9.03 -8.49
C VAL A 289 -4.53 -9.52 -7.60
N THR A 290 -4.37 -9.31 -6.29
CA THR A 290 -5.37 -9.68 -5.28
C THR A 290 -6.23 -8.48 -4.90
N SER A 291 -5.61 -7.34 -4.65
CA SER A 291 -6.28 -6.12 -4.25
C SER A 291 -5.53 -4.90 -4.77
N VAL A 292 -6.23 -3.84 -5.14
CA VAL A 292 -5.64 -2.59 -5.63
C VAL A 292 -5.75 -1.51 -4.56
N ILE A 293 -4.63 -0.85 -4.21
CA ILE A 293 -4.59 0.16 -3.15
C ILE A 293 -5.01 1.50 -3.74
N ILE A 294 -6.22 1.94 -3.41
CA ILE A 294 -6.76 3.26 -3.77
C ILE A 294 -6.49 4.24 -2.63
N GLY A 295 -6.17 5.49 -2.97
CA GLY A 295 -5.95 6.55 -1.99
C GLY A 295 -6.54 7.86 -2.48
N THR A 296 -7.32 8.51 -1.62
CA THR A 296 -7.97 9.79 -1.93
C THR A 296 -8.20 10.62 -0.67
N LYS A 297 -8.36 11.93 -0.87
CA LYS A 297 -8.78 12.88 0.16
C LYS A 297 -10.23 13.31 0.05
N LYS A 298 -10.91 12.90 -1.01
CA LYS A 298 -12.20 13.47 -1.42
C LYS A 298 -13.24 12.35 -1.49
N PRO A 299 -14.34 12.42 -0.72
CA PRO A 299 -15.38 11.39 -0.72
C PRO A 299 -15.92 11.06 -2.11
N GLU A 300 -16.05 12.06 -2.99
CA GLU A 300 -16.51 11.88 -4.37
C GLU A 300 -15.55 11.04 -5.23
N GLN A 301 -14.24 11.14 -5.00
CA GLN A 301 -13.25 10.30 -5.68
C GLN A 301 -13.24 8.89 -5.11
N LEU A 302 -13.50 8.74 -3.80
CA LEU A 302 -13.63 7.42 -3.20
C LEU A 302 -14.85 6.70 -3.80
N ALA A 303 -16.00 7.38 -3.85
CA ALA A 303 -17.21 6.85 -4.44
C ALA A 303 -17.02 6.46 -5.92
N ASP A 304 -16.32 7.29 -6.70
CA ASP A 304 -15.98 6.99 -8.11
C ASP A 304 -15.11 5.72 -8.21
N ASN A 305 -14.02 5.65 -7.43
CA ASN A 305 -13.11 4.51 -7.44
C ASN A 305 -13.77 3.19 -6.99
N LEU A 306 -14.84 3.25 -6.19
CA LEU A 306 -15.58 2.09 -5.68
C LEU A 306 -16.67 1.59 -6.65
N GLY A 307 -16.98 2.36 -7.71
CA GLY A 307 -18.06 2.09 -8.67
C GLY A 307 -17.74 1.06 -9.74
#